data_AF-A0A368F9W0-F1
#
_entry.id   AF-A0A368F9W0-F1
#
_cell.length_a   1.000
_cell.length_b   1.000
_cell.length_c   1.000
_cell.angle_alpha   90.00
_cell.angle_beta   90.00
_cell.angle_gamma   90.00
#
_symmetry.space_group_name_H-M   'P 1'
#
loop_
_entity.id
_entity.type
_entity.pdbx_description
1 polymer ?
#
loop_
_entity_poly.entity_id
_entity_poly.type
_entity_poly.pdbx_seq_one_letter_code
_entity_poly.pdbx_strand_id
1 'polypeptide(L)'
;MTSPLCALILLLVTLVRAQSLSSSCSLCLDLAGRAARQGTETEDQTKQRVLNAANSYSGDDQTEYINEVNCHWKKYYGDANQQNPQSLLSTCVDTGKCPIEVIFV
;
A
#
# COMPACT_ATOMS: atom_id res chain seq x y z
N MET A 1 -30.18 -16.06 22.25
CA MET A 1 -30.38 -16.56 20.87
C MET A 1 -29.84 -15.51 19.93
N THR A 2 -28.59 -15.64 19.47
CA THR A 2 -28.00 -14.73 18.49
C THR A 2 -28.76 -14.86 17.17
N SER A 3 -29.48 -13.81 16.81
CA SER A 3 -30.29 -13.77 15.60
C SER A 3 -29.39 -14.04 14.37
N PRO A 4 -29.78 -14.90 13.42
CA PRO A 4 -28.96 -15.26 12.25
C PRO A 4 -28.59 -14.04 11.40
N LEU A 5 -29.41 -12.99 11.43
CA LEU A 5 -29.13 -11.67 10.84
C LEU A 5 -27.89 -10.99 11.42
N CYS A 6 -27.64 -11.10 12.73
CA CYS A 6 -26.46 -10.50 13.37
C CYS A 6 -25.16 -11.20 12.94
N ALA A 7 -25.19 -12.53 12.82
CA ALA A 7 -24.04 -13.29 12.32
C ALA A 7 -23.73 -12.94 10.85
N LEU A 8 -24.76 -12.73 10.02
CA LEU A 8 -24.60 -12.36 8.61
C LEU A 8 -23.99 -10.97 8.42
N ILE A 9 -24.42 -10.00 9.25
CA ILE A 9 -23.88 -8.63 9.22
C ILE A 9 -22.41 -8.62 9.65
N LEU A 10 -22.04 -9.34 10.71
CA LEU A 10 -20.64 -9.44 11.13
C LEU A 10 -19.75 -10.06 10.06
N LEU A 11 -20.24 -11.10 9.38
CA LEU A 11 -19.51 -11.78 8.31
C LEU A 11 -19.28 -10.86 7.09
N LEU A 12 -20.29 -10.08 6.71
CA LEU A 12 -20.19 -9.07 5.65
C LEU A 12 -19.16 -7.98 6.02
N VAL A 13 -19.18 -7.47 7.24
CA VAL A 13 -18.22 -6.45 7.69
C VAL A 13 -16.80 -6.99 7.67
N THR A 14 -16.58 -8.24 8.11
CA THR A 14 -15.25 -8.86 8.05
C THR A 14 -14.76 -9.07 6.62
N LEU A 15 -15.65 -9.45 5.70
CA LEU A 15 -15.31 -9.69 4.30
C LEU A 15 -14.96 -8.39 3.56
N VAL A 16 -15.73 -7.32 3.77
CA VAL A 16 -15.46 -6.00 3.20
C VAL A 16 -14.14 -5.43 3.71
N ARG A 17 -13.85 -5.57 5.01
CA ARG A 17 -12.56 -5.15 5.58
C ARG A 17 -11.37 -5.92 5.00
N ALA A 18 -11.53 -7.23 4.79
CA ALA A 18 -10.49 -8.05 4.18
C ALA A 18 -10.24 -7.65 2.71
N GLN A 19 -11.30 -7.34 1.95
CA GLN A 19 -11.17 -6.85 0.57
C GLN A 19 -10.47 -5.49 0.52
N SER A 20 -10.84 -4.54 1.38
CA SER A 20 -10.18 -3.23 1.43
C SER A 20 -8.71 -3.32 1.85
N LEU A 21 -8.35 -4.23 2.77
CA LEU A 21 -6.95 -4.44 3.15
C LEU A 21 -6.15 -5.10 2.01
N SER A 22 -6.76 -6.00 1.25
CA SER A 22 -6.12 -6.66 0.12
C SER A 22 -5.84 -5.67 -1.02
N SER A 23 -6.79 -4.78 -1.33
CA SER A 23 -6.58 -3.73 -2.34
C SER A 23 -5.57 -2.69 -1.88
N SER A 24 -5.63 -2.23 -0.63
CA SER A 24 -4.63 -1.28 -0.08
C SER A 24 -3.22 -1.86 -0.05
N CYS A 25 -3.08 -3.15 0.25
CA CYS A 25 -1.79 -3.84 0.27
C CYS A 25 -1.20 -3.93 -1.15
N SER A 26 -2.01 -4.29 -2.14
CA SER A 26 -1.56 -4.38 -3.54
C SER A 26 -1.09 -3.03 -4.10
N LEU A 27 -1.82 -1.96 -3.79
CA LEU A 27 -1.46 -0.59 -4.16
C LEU A 27 -0.16 -0.16 -3.49
N CYS A 28 0.02 -0.46 -2.20
CA CYS A 28 1.27 -0.18 -1.51
C CYS A 28 2.46 -0.94 -2.12
N LEU A 29 2.30 -2.23 -2.44
CA LEU A 29 3.37 -3.04 -3.01
C LEU A 29 3.84 -2.49 -4.37
N ASP A 30 2.90 -2.05 -5.21
CA ASP A 30 3.24 -1.37 -6.47
C ASP A 30 4.00 -0.06 -6.20
N LEU A 31 3.52 0.77 -5.27
CA LEU A 31 4.16 2.03 -4.90
C LEU A 31 5.58 1.86 -4.36
N ALA A 32 5.76 0.96 -3.39
CA ALA A 32 7.05 0.64 -2.81
C ALA A 32 8.02 0.12 -3.88
N GLY A 33 7.53 -0.70 -4.81
CA GLY A 33 8.32 -1.20 -5.94
C GLY A 33 8.78 -0.10 -6.90
N ARG A 34 8.00 0.98 -7.06
CA ARG A 34 8.33 2.10 -7.95
C ARG A 34 9.18 3.19 -7.30
N ALA A 35 9.33 3.18 -5.98
CA ALA A 35 10.03 4.19 -5.20
C ALA A 35 11.57 4.10 -5.28
N ALA A 36 12.11 3.00 -5.86
CA ALA A 36 13.53 2.89 -6.15
C ALA A 36 13.96 3.96 -7.17
N ARG A 37 15.07 4.66 -6.90
CA ARG A 37 15.65 5.61 -7.85
C ARG A 37 16.16 4.88 -9.09
N GLN A 38 16.02 5.50 -10.25
CA GLN A 38 16.56 5.01 -11.51
C GLN A 38 17.73 5.90 -11.92
N GLY A 39 18.92 5.31 -12.08
CA GLY A 39 20.13 6.06 -12.46
C GLY A 39 20.51 7.14 -11.44
N THR A 40 20.53 8.40 -11.89
CA THR A 40 20.95 9.57 -11.10
C THR A 40 19.79 10.48 -10.68
N GLU A 41 18.56 9.96 -10.70
CA GLU A 41 17.39 10.74 -10.30
C GLU A 41 17.50 11.27 -8.87
N THR A 42 17.02 12.50 -8.69
CA THR A 42 16.79 13.05 -7.35
C THR A 42 15.55 12.39 -6.74
N GLU A 43 15.39 12.55 -5.42
CA GLU A 43 14.19 12.12 -4.73
C GLU A 43 12.93 12.73 -5.35
N ASP A 44 12.94 14.03 -5.66
CA ASP A 44 11.79 14.72 -6.24
C ASP A 44 11.46 14.23 -7.66
N GLN A 45 12.48 13.94 -8.48
CA GLN A 45 12.29 13.35 -9.80
C GLN A 45 11.69 11.95 -9.70
N THR A 46 12.16 11.16 -8.74
CA THR A 46 11.62 9.83 -8.45
C THR A 46 10.16 9.94 -8.01
N LYS A 47 9.85 10.86 -7.09
CA LYS A 47 8.47 11.12 -6.63
C LYS A 47 7.57 11.51 -7.80
N GLN A 48 8.04 12.41 -8.67
CA GLN A 48 7.25 12.87 -9.80
C GLN A 48 7.00 11.74 -10.81
N ARG A 49 7.97 10.86 -11.07
CA ARG A 49 7.76 9.67 -11.91
C ARG A 49 6.68 8.76 -11.33
N VAL A 50 6.73 8.51 -10.01
CA VAL A 50 5.72 7.69 -9.33
C VAL A 50 4.34 8.36 -9.38
N LEU A 51 4.25 9.66 -9.14
CA LEU A 51 2.99 10.41 -9.30
C LEU A 51 2.47 10.40 -10.73
N ASN A 52 3.34 10.45 -11.74
CA ASN A 52 2.93 10.35 -13.14
C ASN A 52 2.33 8.97 -13.47
N ALA A 53 2.74 7.91 -12.76
CA ALA A 53 2.13 6.60 -12.88
C ALA A 53 0.70 6.57 -12.30
N ALA A 54 0.32 7.48 -11.41
CA ALA A 54 -1.05 7.57 -10.91
C ALA A 54 -2.08 7.77 -12.04
N ASN A 55 -1.68 8.37 -13.16
CA ASN A 55 -2.54 8.56 -14.32
C ASN A 55 -2.97 7.26 -15.02
N SER A 56 -2.33 6.13 -14.73
CA SER A 56 -2.80 4.82 -15.23
C SER A 56 -3.96 4.25 -14.42
N TYR A 57 -4.26 4.82 -13.25
CA TYR A 57 -5.38 4.41 -12.41
C TYR A 57 -6.61 5.26 -12.74
N SER A 58 -7.80 4.71 -12.52
CA SER A 58 -9.08 5.39 -12.79
C SER A 58 -9.91 5.55 -11.52
N GLY A 59 -10.53 6.71 -11.35
CA GLY A 59 -11.50 6.93 -10.27
C GLY A 59 -10.86 6.97 -8.88
N ASP A 60 -11.46 6.26 -7.93
CA ASP A 60 -11.06 6.28 -6.51
C ASP A 60 -9.63 5.77 -6.29
N ASP A 61 -9.18 4.79 -7.07
CA ASP A 61 -7.83 4.22 -7.00
C ASP A 61 -6.74 5.26 -7.32
N GLN A 62 -7.00 6.17 -8.26
CA GLN A 62 -6.07 7.26 -8.61
C GLN A 62 -5.90 8.22 -7.42
N THR A 63 -7.02 8.55 -6.77
CA THR A 63 -7.02 9.45 -5.62
C THR A 63 -6.31 8.81 -4.43
N GLU A 64 -6.60 7.53 -4.15
CA GLU A 64 -5.90 6.78 -3.11
C GLU A 64 -4.40 6.69 -3.39
N TYR A 65 -3.99 6.41 -4.62
CA TYR A 65 -2.58 6.36 -5.01
C TYR A 65 -1.85 7.67 -4.76
N ILE A 66 -2.43 8.80 -5.18
CA ILE A 66 -1.81 10.13 -5.00
C ILE A 66 -1.70 10.46 -3.51
N ASN A 67 -2.75 10.19 -2.73
CA ASN A 67 -2.75 10.42 -1.29
C ASN A 67 -1.67 9.56 -0.61
N GLU A 68 -1.55 8.31 -1.01
CA GLU A 68 -0.60 7.36 -0.46
C GLU A 68 0.85 7.78 -0.71
N VAL A 69 1.16 8.20 -1.94
CA VAL A 69 2.46 8.82 -2.26
C VAL A 69 2.70 10.03 -1.36
N ASN A 70 1.72 10.94 -1.23
CA ASN A 70 1.92 12.14 -0.44
C ASN A 70 2.13 11.89 1.06
N CYS A 71 1.48 10.86 1.62
CA CYS A 71 1.61 10.51 3.03
C CYS A 71 2.90 9.74 3.35
N HIS A 72 3.27 8.77 2.52
CA HIS A 72 4.30 7.77 2.88
C HIS A 72 5.55 7.80 1.98
N TRP A 73 5.66 8.75 1.05
CA TRP A 73 6.79 8.83 0.09
C TRP A 73 8.16 8.67 0.73
N LYS A 74 8.45 9.39 1.82
CA LYS A 74 9.78 9.36 2.47
C LYS A 74 10.16 7.96 2.94
N LYS A 75 9.18 7.18 3.39
CA LYS A 75 9.39 5.79 3.80
C LYS A 75 9.62 4.89 2.59
N TYR A 76 8.76 4.97 1.58
CA TYR A 76 8.93 4.20 0.35
C TYR A 76 10.28 4.47 -0.33
N TYR A 77 10.65 5.74 -0.47
CA TYR A 77 11.93 6.13 -1.05
C TYR A 77 13.10 5.72 -0.15
N GLY A 78 13.00 5.92 1.16
CA GLY A 78 14.04 5.53 2.12
C GLY A 78 14.32 4.04 2.08
N ASP A 79 13.28 3.20 2.24
CA ASP A 79 13.39 1.75 2.30
C ASP A 79 13.89 1.17 0.96
N ALA A 80 13.45 1.73 -0.18
CA ALA A 80 13.86 1.27 -1.51
C ALA A 80 15.30 1.63 -1.91
N ASN A 81 15.90 2.67 -1.29
CA ASN A 81 17.21 3.20 -1.68
C ASN A 81 18.29 3.03 -0.60
N GLN A 82 18.02 2.25 0.44
CA GLN A 82 19.01 1.80 1.42
C GLN A 82 20.07 0.89 0.78
N GLN A 83 21.23 0.76 1.45
CA GLN A 83 22.30 -0.15 1.01
C GLN A 83 21.83 -1.61 0.94
N ASN A 84 20.94 -2.01 1.85
CA ASN A 84 20.23 -3.28 1.85
C ASN A 84 18.72 -2.99 1.91
N PRO A 85 18.06 -2.87 0.75
CA PRO A 85 16.64 -2.51 0.70
C PRO A 85 15.78 -3.51 1.48
N GLN A 86 14.79 -3.00 2.21
CA GLN A 86 13.80 -3.84 2.87
C GLN A 86 12.90 -4.53 1.83
N SER A 87 12.26 -5.63 2.23
CA SER A 87 11.23 -6.23 1.38
C SER A 87 10.04 -5.28 1.25
N LEU A 88 9.43 -5.24 0.06
CA LEU A 88 8.25 -4.40 -0.19
C LEU A 88 7.12 -4.69 0.80
N LEU A 89 6.97 -5.96 1.18
CA LEU A 89 5.99 -6.39 2.18
C LEU A 89 6.26 -5.76 3.54
N SER A 90 7.51 -5.73 4.01
CA SER A 90 7.88 -5.09 5.28
C SER A 90 7.53 -3.60 5.26
N THR A 91 7.92 -2.91 4.19
CA THR A 91 7.62 -1.49 4.02
C THR A 91 6.11 -1.22 4.05
N CYS A 92 5.30 -2.09 3.43
CA CYS A 92 3.84 -1.95 3.40
C CYS A 92 3.12 -2.39 4.67
N VAL A 93 3.71 -3.29 5.45
CA VAL A 93 3.24 -3.60 6.81
C VAL A 93 3.44 -2.40 7.72
N ASP A 94 4.61 -1.75 7.64
CA ASP A 94 4.92 -0.60 8.48
C ASP A 94 4.07 0.64 8.15
N THR A 95 3.58 0.79 6.91
CA THR A 95 2.60 1.84 6.54
C THR A 95 1.16 1.46 6.89
N GLY A 96 0.94 0.27 7.48
CA GLY A 96 -0.38 -0.25 7.84
C GLY A 96 -1.24 -0.65 6.63
N LYS A 97 -0.62 -0.78 5.45
CA LYS A 97 -1.32 -1.08 4.19
C LYS A 97 -1.46 -2.56 3.92
N CYS A 98 -0.51 -3.36 4.42
CA CYS A 98 -0.59 -4.81 4.43
C CYS A 98 -0.80 -5.33 5.85
N PRO A 99 -1.59 -6.41 6.03
CA PRO A 99 -1.68 -7.08 7.31
C PRO A 99 -0.31 -7.66 7.69
N ILE A 100 0.00 -7.65 8.98
CA ILE A 100 1.04 -8.51 9.52
C ILE A 100 0.49 -9.93 9.34
N GLU A 101 1.14 -10.77 8.50
CA GLU A 101 0.89 -12.19 8.59
C GLU A 101 1.30 -12.64 10.00
N VAL A 102 0.32 -12.81 10.88
CA VAL A 102 0.52 -13.51 12.13
C VAL A 102 0.70 -14.96 11.71
N ILE A 103 1.94 -15.37 11.45
CA ILE A 103 2.29 -16.78 11.38
C ILE A 103 1.91 -17.32 12.76
N PHE A 104 0.76 -18.00 12.85
CA PHE A 104 0.44 -18.85 13.97
C PHE A 104 1.47 -19.99 13.92
N VAL A 105 2.57 -19.81 14.65
CA VAL A 105 3.52 -20.86 14.98
C VAL A 105 2.88 -21.80 15.99
#